data_AF-A0A2P9CPF3-F1
#
_entry.id   AF-A0A2P9CPF3-F1
#
_cell.length_a   1.000
_cell.length_b   1.000
_cell.length_c   1.000
_cell.angle_alpha   90.00
_cell.angle_beta   90.00
_cell.angle_gamma   90.00
#
_symmetry.space_group_name_H-M   'P 1'
#
loop_
_entity.id
_entity.type
_entity.pdbx_description
1 polymer ?
#
loop_
_entity_poly.entity_id
_entity_poly.type
_entity_poly.pdbx_seq_one_letter_code
_entity_poly.pdbx_strand_id
1 'polypeptide(L)'
;MRFYKEMRKMQKNSVNCIFFKILIIVIVFCTLQSASHIEKDNLPDLQGGIHISNNIIARSLASAYTSEQRYKKVEMNSNDLERKWKNISFEWRRDLNDICKQIFWEFKKVCIKNNVNEDIENDMWKTWRDQVQNRIIMKEEEDNKDYLKFKETHYTTRDMDKFIYEKTISFKIFNEELLSEKDSFIDCLISKWLKYKEEHLDTKGGKELKEQRKKSKLKKAGKKMKNKKIMEI
;
A
#
# COMPACT_ATOMS: atom_id res chain seq x y z
N MET A 1 55.17 -27.39 20.95
CA MET A 1 55.14 -26.11 20.21
C MET A 1 54.17 -26.06 19.01
N ARG A 2 53.95 -27.16 18.25
CA ARG A 2 53.00 -27.19 17.10
C ARG A 2 51.53 -26.94 17.47
N PHE A 3 51.02 -27.57 18.53
CA PHE A 3 49.61 -27.44 18.95
C PHE A 3 49.17 -25.99 19.26
N TYR A 4 50.05 -25.21 19.88
CA TYR A 4 49.79 -23.80 20.21
C TYR A 4 49.69 -22.90 18.97
N LYS A 5 50.37 -23.29 17.87
CA LYS A 5 50.36 -22.57 16.59
C LYS A 5 49.06 -22.86 15.81
N GLU A 6 48.52 -24.07 15.93
CA GLU A 6 47.25 -24.46 15.29
C GLU A 6 46.02 -23.91 16.00
N MET A 7 46.00 -23.90 17.35
CA MET A 7 44.91 -23.26 18.10
C MET A 7 44.80 -21.76 17.79
N ARG A 8 45.93 -21.05 17.69
CA ARG A 8 45.97 -19.63 17.32
C ARG A 8 45.49 -19.38 15.87
N LYS A 9 45.68 -20.35 14.97
CA LYS A 9 45.22 -20.30 13.57
C LYS A 9 43.71 -20.55 13.47
N MET A 10 43.17 -21.48 14.25
CA MET A 10 41.72 -21.71 14.36
C MET A 10 40.98 -20.52 14.99
N GLN A 11 41.57 -19.90 16.03
CA GLN A 11 41.02 -18.71 16.67
C GLN A 11 41.07 -17.47 15.74
N LYS A 12 42.13 -17.32 14.93
CA LYS A 12 42.18 -16.30 13.87
C LYS A 12 41.13 -16.52 12.78
N ASN A 13 40.91 -17.77 12.37
CA ASN A 13 39.88 -18.09 11.37
C ASN A 13 38.46 -17.87 11.91
N SER A 14 38.20 -18.16 13.18
CA SER A 14 36.89 -17.91 13.80
C SER A 14 36.62 -16.41 13.96
N VAL A 15 37.62 -15.63 14.41
CA VAL A 15 37.50 -14.17 14.56
C VAL A 15 37.34 -13.49 13.19
N ASN A 16 38.09 -13.93 12.17
CA ASN A 16 37.91 -13.43 10.81
C ASN A 16 36.52 -13.78 10.27
N CYS A 17 35.99 -14.96 10.54
CA CYS A 17 34.64 -15.34 10.10
C CYS A 17 33.55 -14.51 10.79
N ILE A 18 33.71 -14.19 12.08
CA ILE A 18 32.82 -13.29 12.82
C ILE A 18 32.93 -11.87 12.26
N PHE A 19 34.14 -11.39 11.97
CA PHE A 19 34.38 -10.08 11.38
C PHE A 19 33.76 -9.98 9.97
N PHE A 20 33.90 -11.00 9.13
CA PHE A 20 33.26 -11.05 7.82
C PHE A 20 31.73 -11.06 7.91
N LYS A 21 31.14 -11.75 8.89
CA LYS A 21 29.70 -11.72 9.13
C LYS A 21 29.22 -10.33 9.54
N ILE A 22 29.96 -9.65 10.42
CA ILE A 22 29.66 -8.26 10.82
C ILE A 22 29.82 -7.33 9.62
N LEU A 23 30.87 -7.49 8.81
CA LEU A 23 31.11 -6.70 7.61
C LEU A 23 29.96 -6.86 6.60
N ILE A 24 29.47 -8.08 6.38
CA ILE A 24 28.31 -8.34 5.51
C ILE A 24 27.05 -7.68 6.07
N ILE A 25 26.82 -7.75 7.39
CA ILE A 25 25.68 -7.08 8.02
C ILE A 25 25.78 -5.56 7.85
N VAL A 26 26.97 -4.97 7.99
CA VAL A 26 27.21 -3.54 7.78
C VAL A 26 27.00 -3.17 6.31
N ILE A 27 27.49 -3.97 5.36
CA ILE A 27 27.27 -3.74 3.92
C ILE A 27 25.78 -3.85 3.57
N VAL A 28 25.06 -4.84 4.11
CA VAL A 28 23.60 -4.96 3.95
C VAL A 28 22.87 -3.77 4.59
N PHE A 29 23.33 -3.30 5.75
CA PHE A 29 22.76 -2.12 6.40
C PHE A 29 23.02 -0.85 5.60
N CYS A 30 24.24 -0.65 5.08
CA CYS A 30 24.58 0.50 4.24
C CYS A 30 23.83 0.46 2.91
N THR A 31 23.67 -0.71 2.27
CA THR A 31 22.88 -0.83 1.02
C THR A 31 21.38 -0.59 1.27
N LEU A 32 20.83 -1.06 2.40
CA LEU A 32 19.44 -0.75 2.80
C LEU A 32 19.26 0.72 3.17
N GLN A 33 20.25 1.34 3.82
CA GLN A 33 20.21 2.74 4.21
C GLN A 33 20.39 3.68 3.00
N SER A 34 21.28 3.32 2.06
CA SER A 34 21.41 3.98 0.76
C SER A 34 20.15 3.79 -0.11
N ALA A 35 19.52 2.62 -0.10
CA ALA A 35 18.21 2.42 -0.74
C ALA A 35 17.14 3.32 -0.12
N SER A 36 17.09 3.44 1.21
CA SER A 36 16.14 4.33 1.91
C SER A 36 16.40 5.82 1.70
N HIS A 37 17.63 6.19 1.30
CA HIS A 37 17.98 7.57 0.97
C HIS A 37 17.68 7.91 -0.49
N ILE A 38 17.79 6.93 -1.40
CA ILE A 38 17.36 7.05 -2.80
C ILE A 38 15.82 7.09 -2.91
N GLU A 39 15.11 6.40 -2.01
CA GLU A 39 13.65 6.36 -1.98
C GLU A 39 13.01 7.69 -1.51
N LYS A 40 13.77 8.54 -0.81
CA LYS A 40 13.30 9.86 -0.38
C LYS A 40 13.40 10.95 -1.45
N ASP A 41 14.34 10.82 -2.38
CA ASP A 41 14.57 11.82 -3.43
C ASP A 41 13.84 11.49 -4.75
N ASN A 42 13.33 10.26 -4.92
CA ASN A 42 12.64 9.80 -6.15
C ASN A 42 11.15 9.46 -5.97
N LEU A 43 10.51 9.94 -4.90
CA LEU A 43 9.09 9.69 -4.64
C LEU A 43 8.12 10.12 -5.78
N PRO A 44 8.42 11.13 -6.62
CA PRO A 44 7.58 11.43 -7.79
C PRO A 44 7.64 10.35 -8.89
N ASP A 45 8.77 9.65 -9.05
CA ASP A 45 9.01 8.72 -10.16
C ASP A 45 8.45 7.31 -9.90
N LEU A 46 8.40 6.86 -8.65
CA LEU A 46 7.75 5.58 -8.32
C LEU A 46 6.23 5.64 -8.52
N GLN A 47 5.62 6.81 -8.30
CA GLN A 47 4.20 7.02 -8.51
C GLN A 47 3.83 6.95 -10.00
N GLY A 48 4.70 7.46 -10.88
CA GLY A 48 4.60 7.29 -12.33
C GLY A 48 4.78 5.83 -12.78
N GLY A 49 5.73 5.10 -12.19
CA GLY A 49 5.99 3.69 -12.51
C GLY A 49 4.85 2.74 -12.12
N ILE A 50 4.26 2.92 -10.94
CA ILE A 50 3.11 2.13 -10.47
C ILE A 50 1.85 2.46 -11.30
N HIS A 51 1.66 3.74 -11.65
CA HIS A 51 0.56 4.21 -12.49
C HIS A 51 0.59 3.62 -13.91
N ILE A 52 1.77 3.58 -14.55
CA ILE A 52 1.97 2.94 -15.85
C ILE A 52 1.67 1.45 -15.77
N SER A 53 2.13 0.77 -14.72
CA SER A 53 1.88 -0.66 -14.50
C SER A 53 0.38 -0.97 -14.34
N ASN A 54 -0.34 -0.18 -13.55
CA ASN A 54 -1.78 -0.37 -13.33
C ASN A 54 -2.59 -0.12 -14.60
N ASN A 55 -2.23 0.89 -15.41
CA ASN A 55 -2.83 1.13 -16.71
C ASN A 55 -2.57 -0.01 -17.72
N ILE A 56 -1.38 -0.61 -17.69
CA ILE A 56 -1.04 -1.76 -18.53
C ILE A 56 -1.84 -3.00 -18.12
N ILE A 57 -1.98 -3.26 -16.81
CA ILE A 57 -2.75 -4.39 -16.29
C ILE A 57 -4.25 -4.24 -16.63
N ALA A 58 -4.81 -3.04 -16.46
CA ALA A 58 -6.19 -2.77 -16.86
C ALA A 58 -6.42 -2.99 -18.37
N ARG A 59 -5.49 -2.51 -19.21
CA ARG A 59 -5.53 -2.72 -20.67
C ARG A 59 -5.38 -4.20 -21.06
N SER A 60 -4.58 -4.99 -20.35
CA SER A 60 -4.40 -6.42 -20.65
C SER A 60 -5.61 -7.26 -20.23
N LEU A 61 -6.27 -6.93 -19.13
CA LEU A 61 -7.51 -7.59 -18.72
C LEU A 61 -8.67 -7.25 -19.65
N ALA A 62 -8.72 -6.01 -20.16
CA ALA A 62 -9.71 -5.60 -21.15
C ALA A 62 -9.49 -6.24 -22.53
N SER A 63 -8.25 -6.50 -22.93
CA SER A 63 -7.96 -7.19 -24.20
C SER A 63 -8.40 -8.65 -24.19
N ALA A 64 -8.28 -9.34 -23.04
CA ALA A 64 -8.79 -10.69 -22.85
C ALA A 64 -10.31 -10.77 -23.01
N TYR A 65 -11.06 -9.84 -22.38
CA TYR A 65 -12.52 -9.75 -22.49
C TYR A 65 -12.99 -9.48 -23.93
N THR A 66 -12.23 -8.70 -24.72
CA THR A 66 -12.58 -8.45 -26.11
C THR A 66 -12.42 -9.65 -27.04
N SER A 67 -11.65 -10.69 -26.70
CA SER A 67 -11.45 -11.84 -27.61
C SER A 67 -12.71 -12.69 -27.83
N GLU A 68 -13.76 -12.51 -27.02
CA GLU A 68 -14.90 -13.43 -26.94
C GLU A 68 -16.19 -12.94 -27.63
N GLN A 69 -16.28 -11.69 -28.10
CA GLN A 69 -17.49 -11.17 -28.75
C GLN A 69 -17.20 -10.45 -30.08
N ARG A 70 -17.68 -11.01 -31.19
CA ARG A 70 -17.81 -10.34 -32.49
C ARG A 70 -19.26 -9.91 -32.65
N TYR A 71 -19.58 -8.64 -32.95
CA TYR A 71 -20.75 -8.20 -33.76
C TYR A 71 -20.73 -6.67 -33.99
N LYS A 72 -21.65 -6.23 -34.87
CA LYS A 72 -21.67 -5.03 -35.74
C LYS A 72 -21.62 -3.64 -35.07
N LYS A 73 -21.00 -2.70 -35.80
CA LYS A 73 -21.02 -1.25 -35.58
C LYS A 73 -22.47 -0.72 -35.62
N VAL A 74 -22.93 -0.15 -34.51
CA VAL A 74 -24.12 0.70 -34.43
C VAL A 74 -23.66 2.03 -33.84
N GLU A 75 -23.92 3.14 -34.53
CA GLU A 75 -23.73 4.48 -33.97
C GLU A 75 -24.73 4.68 -32.84
N MET A 76 -24.25 5.02 -31.65
CA MET A 76 -25.06 5.09 -30.43
C MET A 76 -25.00 6.48 -29.79
N ASN A 77 -26.13 6.87 -29.18
CA ASN A 77 -26.37 8.17 -28.54
C ASN A 77 -25.41 8.46 -27.37
N SER A 78 -24.84 9.67 -27.33
CA SER A 78 -23.94 10.12 -26.27
C SER A 78 -24.53 10.06 -24.84
N ASN A 79 -25.86 10.01 -24.72
CA ASN A 79 -26.58 9.87 -23.45
C ASN A 79 -26.29 8.56 -22.70
N ASP A 80 -26.00 7.46 -23.42
CA ASP A 80 -25.75 6.17 -22.78
C ASP A 80 -24.39 6.11 -22.10
N LEU A 81 -23.36 6.67 -22.75
CA LEU A 81 -22.03 6.81 -22.19
C LEU A 81 -22.08 7.67 -20.91
N GLU A 82 -22.75 8.82 -20.96
CA GLU A 82 -22.86 9.73 -19.81
C GLU A 82 -23.58 9.07 -18.62
N ARG A 83 -24.66 8.31 -18.89
CA ARG A 83 -25.38 7.57 -17.86
C ARG A 83 -24.50 6.50 -17.21
N LYS A 84 -23.81 5.68 -18.02
CA LYS A 84 -22.91 4.64 -17.51
C LYS A 84 -21.76 5.24 -16.70
N TRP A 85 -21.17 6.33 -17.19
CA TRP A 85 -20.12 7.08 -16.50
C TRP A 85 -20.58 7.56 -15.12
N LYS A 86 -21.71 8.29 -15.06
CA LYS A 86 -22.26 8.78 -13.79
C LYS A 86 -22.51 7.65 -12.79
N ASN A 87 -23.03 6.52 -13.26
CA ASN A 87 -23.30 5.37 -12.40
C ASN A 87 -22.00 4.82 -11.80
N ILE A 88 -20.97 4.53 -12.61
CA ILE A 88 -19.71 3.96 -12.09
C ILE A 88 -18.97 4.94 -11.17
N SER A 89 -18.99 6.24 -11.47
CA SER A 89 -18.38 7.26 -10.60
C SER A 89 -19.13 7.37 -9.27
N PHE A 90 -20.45 7.29 -9.29
CA PHE A 90 -21.27 7.31 -8.08
C PHE A 90 -21.02 6.09 -7.20
N GLU A 91 -21.01 4.90 -7.79
CA GLU A 91 -20.70 3.66 -7.07
C GLU A 91 -19.30 3.72 -6.45
N TRP A 92 -18.31 4.18 -7.20
CA TRP A 92 -16.95 4.30 -6.68
C TRP A 92 -16.86 5.26 -5.49
N ARG A 93 -17.51 6.44 -5.54
CA ARG A 93 -17.55 7.39 -4.41
C ARG A 93 -18.23 6.80 -3.18
N ARG A 94 -19.32 6.03 -3.38
CA ARG A 94 -19.99 5.33 -2.28
C ARG A 94 -19.05 4.31 -1.64
N ASP A 95 -18.39 3.50 -2.45
CA ASP A 95 -17.45 2.47 -1.98
C ASP A 95 -16.25 3.09 -1.25
N LEU A 96 -15.70 4.20 -1.76
CA LEU A 96 -14.65 4.98 -1.09
C LEU A 96 -15.09 5.47 0.29
N ASN A 97 -16.30 6.02 0.40
CA ASN A 97 -16.83 6.49 1.68
C ASN A 97 -16.92 5.35 2.70
N ASP A 98 -17.36 4.17 2.26
CA ASP A 98 -17.48 2.99 3.14
C ASP A 98 -16.10 2.46 3.56
N ILE A 99 -15.12 2.43 2.65
CA ILE A 99 -13.72 2.08 2.95
C ILE A 99 -13.12 3.07 3.96
N CYS A 100 -13.27 4.38 3.73
CA CYS A 100 -12.76 5.41 4.62
C CYS A 100 -13.38 5.31 6.02
N LYS A 101 -14.69 5.05 6.12
CA LYS A 101 -15.36 4.78 7.40
C LYS A 101 -14.80 3.54 8.08
N GLN A 102 -14.59 2.45 7.34
CA GLN A 102 -14.04 1.21 7.90
C GLN A 102 -12.64 1.45 8.48
N ILE A 103 -11.77 2.15 7.74
CA ILE A 103 -10.42 2.49 8.20
C ILE A 103 -10.49 3.41 9.43
N PHE A 104 -11.37 4.40 9.43
CA PHE A 104 -11.58 5.29 10.57
C PHE A 104 -11.95 4.53 11.84
N TRP A 105 -12.90 3.59 11.76
CA TRP A 105 -13.35 2.85 12.94
C TRP A 105 -12.27 1.90 13.48
N GLU A 106 -11.51 1.25 12.60
CA GLU A 106 -10.36 0.43 13.03
C GLU A 106 -9.28 1.30 13.68
N PHE A 107 -8.99 2.47 13.10
CA PHE A 107 -8.10 3.47 13.68
C PHE A 107 -8.57 3.89 15.09
N LYS A 108 -9.82 4.34 15.23
CA LYS A 108 -10.39 4.77 16.53
C LYS A 108 -10.33 3.66 17.58
N LYS A 109 -10.66 2.43 17.18
CA LYS A 109 -10.58 1.25 18.06
C LYS A 109 -9.15 1.03 18.58
N VAL A 110 -8.14 1.22 17.73
CA VAL A 110 -6.74 1.13 18.14
C VAL A 110 -6.36 2.28 19.07
N CYS A 111 -6.81 3.51 18.80
CA CYS A 111 -6.57 4.67 19.67
C CYS A 111 -7.10 4.45 21.08
N ILE A 112 -8.39 4.08 21.19
CA ILE A 112 -9.05 3.79 22.47
C ILE A 112 -8.31 2.68 23.22
N LYS A 113 -8.00 1.57 22.54
CA LYS A 113 -7.33 0.43 23.17
C LYS A 113 -5.94 0.76 23.74
N ASN A 114 -5.22 1.70 23.13
CA ASN A 114 -3.86 2.07 23.53
C ASN A 114 -3.81 3.36 24.35
N ASN A 115 -4.98 3.91 24.69
CA ASN A 115 -5.15 5.20 25.35
C ASN A 115 -4.30 6.30 24.69
N VAL A 116 -4.38 6.41 23.36
CA VAL A 116 -3.61 7.38 22.58
C VAL A 116 -4.05 8.80 22.95
N ASN A 117 -3.09 9.71 23.10
CA ASN A 117 -3.38 11.12 23.30
C ASN A 117 -4.19 11.70 22.12
N GLU A 118 -5.20 12.51 22.44
CA GLU A 118 -6.16 13.03 21.47
C GLU A 118 -5.52 13.93 20.40
N ASP A 119 -4.50 14.72 20.75
CA ASP A 119 -3.81 15.59 19.78
C ASP A 119 -3.06 14.76 18.72
N ILE A 120 -2.38 13.69 19.17
CA ILE A 120 -1.67 12.76 18.26
C ILE A 120 -2.68 11.99 17.40
N GLU A 121 -3.79 11.57 17.99
CA GLU A 121 -4.87 10.93 17.25
C GLU A 121 -5.40 11.84 16.13
N ASN A 122 -5.77 13.07 16.48
CA ASN A 122 -6.36 14.03 15.56
C ASN A 122 -5.39 14.42 14.45
N ASP A 123 -4.12 14.68 14.79
CA ASP A 123 -3.07 15.01 13.82
C ASP A 123 -2.81 13.87 12.82
N MET A 124 -2.71 12.63 13.32
CA MET A 124 -2.49 11.46 12.48
C MET A 124 -3.67 11.18 11.54
N TRP A 125 -4.89 11.26 12.06
CA TRP A 125 -6.09 11.05 11.25
C TRP A 125 -6.26 12.14 10.20
N LYS A 126 -6.08 13.41 10.58
CA LYS A 126 -6.17 14.54 9.66
C LYS A 126 -5.14 14.40 8.53
N THR A 127 -3.88 14.17 8.88
CA THR A 127 -2.79 14.02 7.89
C THR A 127 -3.10 12.90 6.89
N TRP A 128 -3.52 11.72 7.37
CA TRP A 128 -3.86 10.60 6.49
C TRP A 128 -5.08 10.92 5.62
N ARG A 129 -6.14 11.51 6.20
CA ARG A 129 -7.35 11.88 5.47
C ARG A 129 -7.04 12.88 4.35
N ASP A 130 -6.23 13.90 4.63
CA ASP A 130 -5.88 14.93 3.65
C ASP A 130 -5.07 14.33 2.49
N GLN A 131 -4.15 13.39 2.77
CA GLN A 131 -3.40 12.65 1.75
C GLN A 131 -4.32 11.79 0.87
N VAL A 132 -5.26 11.06 1.48
CA VAL A 132 -6.23 10.23 0.74
C VAL A 132 -7.15 11.11 -0.10
N GLN A 133 -7.64 12.23 0.44
CA GLN A 133 -8.49 13.16 -0.28
C GLN A 133 -7.79 13.72 -1.52
N ASN A 134 -6.52 14.13 -1.39
CA ASN A 134 -5.74 14.61 -2.53
C ASN A 134 -5.58 13.54 -3.61
N ARG A 135 -5.35 12.28 -3.22
CA ARG A 135 -5.27 11.15 -4.17
C ARG A 135 -6.59 10.89 -4.88
N ILE A 136 -7.72 10.98 -4.18
CA ILE A 136 -9.06 10.83 -4.76
C ILE A 136 -9.30 11.92 -5.80
N ILE A 137 -9.00 13.19 -5.47
CA ILE A 137 -9.16 14.33 -6.39
C ILE A 137 -8.32 14.12 -7.65
N MET A 138 -7.04 13.80 -7.50
CA MET A 138 -6.17 13.55 -8.66
C MET A 138 -6.71 12.41 -9.55
N LYS A 139 -7.21 11.34 -8.94
CA LYS A 139 -7.79 10.21 -9.67
C LYS A 139 -9.07 10.59 -10.40
N GLU A 140 -9.96 11.33 -9.75
CA GLU A 140 -11.18 11.88 -10.37
C GLU A 140 -10.87 12.80 -11.55
N GLU A 141 -9.89 13.69 -11.41
CA GLU A 141 -9.50 14.61 -12.49
C GLU A 141 -8.92 13.86 -13.69
N GLU A 142 -8.05 12.89 -13.46
CA GLU A 142 -7.47 12.06 -14.51
C GLU A 142 -8.55 11.27 -15.26
N ASP A 143 -9.40 10.57 -14.51
CA ASP A 143 -10.44 9.72 -15.09
C ASP A 143 -11.52 10.55 -15.81
N ASN A 144 -11.82 11.76 -15.33
CA ASN A 144 -12.67 12.70 -16.04
C ASN A 144 -12.03 13.21 -17.34
N LYS A 145 -10.72 13.47 -17.38
CA LYS A 145 -10.01 13.84 -18.62
C LYS A 145 -10.09 12.71 -19.64
N ASP A 146 -9.87 11.47 -19.21
CA ASP A 146 -10.01 10.30 -20.08
C ASP A 146 -11.43 10.12 -20.60
N TYR A 147 -12.44 10.34 -19.75
CA TYR A 147 -13.85 10.33 -20.16
C TYR A 147 -14.17 11.40 -21.21
N LEU A 148 -13.73 12.65 -21.00
CA LEU A 148 -13.95 13.73 -21.96
C LEU A 148 -13.29 13.42 -23.30
N LYS A 149 -12.04 12.95 -23.27
CA LYS A 149 -11.32 12.54 -24.47
C LYS A 149 -12.02 11.39 -25.19
N PHE A 150 -12.51 10.38 -24.48
CA PHE A 150 -13.26 9.28 -25.07
C PHE A 150 -14.58 9.76 -25.68
N LYS A 151 -15.30 10.66 -24.99
CA LYS A 151 -16.58 11.23 -25.43
C LYS A 151 -16.46 11.99 -26.76
N GLU A 152 -15.32 12.61 -27.02
CA GLU A 152 -15.04 13.35 -28.27
C GLU A 152 -14.68 12.43 -29.45
N THR A 153 -14.44 11.14 -29.22
CA THR A 153 -14.15 10.18 -30.29
C THR A 153 -15.41 9.60 -30.92
N HIS A 154 -15.30 9.13 -32.17
CA HIS A 154 -16.30 8.23 -32.74
C HIS A 154 -16.08 6.82 -32.19
N TYR A 155 -16.90 6.42 -31.21
CA TYR A 155 -16.82 5.12 -30.56
C TYR A 155 -18.02 4.22 -30.89
N THR A 156 -17.80 2.91 -30.83
CA THR A 156 -18.86 1.90 -30.91
C THR A 156 -19.38 1.53 -29.52
N THR A 157 -20.51 0.81 -29.44
CA THR A 157 -21.01 0.26 -28.17
C THR A 157 -19.97 -0.59 -27.45
N ARG A 158 -19.20 -1.41 -28.19
CA ARG A 158 -18.14 -2.24 -27.63
C ARG A 158 -17.00 -1.41 -27.04
N ASP A 159 -16.64 -0.32 -27.70
CA ASP A 159 -15.60 0.59 -27.21
C ASP A 159 -16.07 1.27 -25.92
N MET A 160 -17.33 1.69 -25.86
CA MET A 160 -17.94 2.24 -24.64
C MET A 160 -17.95 1.23 -23.50
N ASP A 161 -18.41 0.00 -23.75
CA ASP A 161 -18.45 -1.05 -22.71
C ASP A 161 -17.06 -1.39 -22.21
N LYS A 162 -16.08 -1.46 -23.12
CA LYS A 162 -14.67 -1.66 -22.76
C LYS A 162 -14.14 -0.51 -21.92
N PHE A 163 -14.38 0.74 -22.32
CA PHE A 163 -13.96 1.92 -21.56
C PHE A 163 -14.54 1.94 -20.15
N ILE A 164 -15.85 1.71 -20.02
CA ILE A 164 -16.52 1.67 -18.71
C ILE A 164 -15.95 0.54 -17.85
N TYR A 165 -15.74 -0.64 -18.42
CA TYR A 165 -15.13 -1.76 -17.70
C TYR A 165 -13.70 -1.44 -17.21
N GLU A 166 -12.85 -0.89 -18.07
CA GLU A 166 -11.48 -0.48 -17.72
C GLU A 166 -11.49 0.51 -16.54
N LYS A 167 -12.42 1.47 -16.54
CA LYS A 167 -12.57 2.45 -15.46
C LYS A 167 -13.09 1.81 -14.17
N THR A 168 -14.08 0.91 -14.24
CA THR A 168 -14.53 0.14 -13.08
C THR A 168 -13.40 -0.66 -12.44
N ILE A 169 -12.54 -1.32 -13.24
CA ILE A 169 -11.38 -2.05 -12.73
C ILE A 169 -10.36 -1.11 -12.10
N SER A 170 -10.07 0.03 -12.75
CA SER A 170 -9.15 1.03 -12.21
C SER A 170 -9.61 1.58 -10.84
N PHE A 171 -10.91 1.84 -10.68
CA PHE A 171 -11.50 2.23 -9.40
C PHE A 171 -11.36 1.15 -8.32
N LYS A 172 -11.58 -0.13 -8.67
CA LYS A 172 -11.38 -1.25 -7.73
C LYS A 172 -9.95 -1.36 -7.26
N ILE A 173 -8.98 -1.24 -8.17
CA ILE A 173 -7.54 -1.28 -7.82
C ILE A 173 -7.21 -0.16 -6.84
N PHE A 174 -7.68 1.06 -7.10
CA PHE A 174 -7.48 2.19 -6.18
C PHE A 174 -8.06 1.93 -4.78
N ASN A 175 -9.27 1.34 -4.72
CA ASN A 175 -9.91 0.96 -3.47
C ASN A 175 -9.12 -0.12 -2.70
N GLU A 176 -8.61 -1.13 -3.40
CA GLU A 176 -7.78 -2.19 -2.83
C GLU A 176 -6.45 -1.65 -2.29
N GLU A 177 -5.81 -0.74 -3.01
CA GLU A 177 -4.60 -0.04 -2.56
C GLU A 177 -4.86 0.69 -1.23
N LEU A 178 -5.92 1.50 -1.14
CA LEU A 178 -6.28 2.19 0.10
C LEU A 178 -6.52 1.23 1.28
N LEU A 179 -7.21 0.11 1.04
CA LEU A 179 -7.44 -0.91 2.06
C LEU A 179 -6.14 -1.59 2.49
N SER A 180 -5.20 -1.80 1.57
CA SER A 180 -3.90 -2.41 1.87
C SER A 180 -3.02 -1.52 2.76
N GLU A 181 -3.15 -0.20 2.62
CA GLU A 181 -2.38 0.79 3.38
C GLU A 181 -2.85 0.92 4.85
N LYS A 182 -4.09 0.50 5.15
CA LYS A 182 -4.70 0.58 6.49
C LYS A 182 -3.78 0.06 7.60
N ASP A 183 -3.23 -1.14 7.43
CA ASP A 183 -2.40 -1.76 8.45
C ASP A 183 -1.10 -1.00 8.69
N SER A 184 -0.53 -0.42 7.63
CA SER A 184 0.67 0.42 7.69
C SER A 184 0.37 1.74 8.41
N PHE A 185 -0.76 2.37 8.09
CA PHE A 185 -1.23 3.58 8.77
C PHE A 185 -1.41 3.36 10.29
N ILE A 186 -2.06 2.26 10.68
CA ILE A 186 -2.22 1.87 12.09
C ILE A 186 -0.86 1.59 12.76
N ASP A 187 0.04 0.89 12.09
CA ASP A 187 1.38 0.60 12.63
C ASP A 187 2.23 1.89 12.80
N CYS A 188 2.01 2.89 11.93
CA CYS A 188 2.60 4.22 12.03
C CYS A 188 2.09 4.98 13.26
N LEU A 189 0.77 5.01 13.48
CA LEU A 189 0.15 5.59 14.69
C LEU A 189 0.77 5.01 15.97
N ILE A 190 0.81 3.68 16.08
CA ILE A 190 1.38 3.02 17.26
C ILE A 190 2.86 3.40 17.43
N SER A 191 3.62 3.49 16.34
CA SER A 191 5.02 3.88 16.40
C SER A 191 5.21 5.32 16.92
N LYS A 192 4.42 6.27 16.41
CA LYS A 192 4.45 7.68 16.85
C LYS A 192 4.03 7.81 18.31
N TRP A 193 2.98 7.10 18.71
CA TRP A 193 2.51 7.08 20.09
C TRP A 193 3.56 6.53 21.06
N LEU A 194 4.26 5.45 20.69
CA LEU A 194 5.30 4.88 21.54
C LEU A 194 6.50 5.79 21.71
N LYS A 195 6.92 6.49 20.66
CA LYS A 195 8.00 7.47 20.75
C LYS A 195 7.61 8.61 21.68
N TYR A 196 6.41 9.15 21.52
CA TYR A 196 5.89 10.18 22.41
C TYR A 196 5.86 9.71 23.87
N LYS A 197 5.41 8.48 24.15
CA LYS A 197 5.48 7.94 25.52
C LYS A 197 6.92 7.80 26.03
N GLU A 198 7.86 7.37 25.19
CA GLU A 198 9.27 7.21 25.59
C GLU A 198 9.93 8.55 25.90
N GLU A 199 9.53 9.61 25.19
CA GLU A 199 10.06 10.97 25.35
C GLU A 199 9.39 11.75 26.49
N HIS A 200 8.12 11.47 26.80
CA HIS A 200 7.31 12.27 27.71
C HIS A 200 6.72 11.54 28.93
N LEU A 201 6.77 10.21 28.99
CA LEU A 201 6.25 9.43 30.11
C LEU A 201 7.32 8.53 30.72
N ASP A 202 7.43 8.59 32.05
CA ASP A 202 8.45 7.89 32.82
C ASP A 202 8.40 6.36 32.60
N THR A 203 9.59 5.78 32.58
CA THR A 203 10.12 4.51 32.05
C THR A 203 9.26 3.22 32.14
N LYS A 204 8.16 3.18 32.89
CA LYS A 204 7.28 2.00 33.03
C LYS A 204 6.33 1.77 31.85
N GLY A 205 5.73 2.83 31.29
CA GLY A 205 4.74 2.69 30.20
C GLY A 205 5.33 2.22 28.87
N GLY A 206 6.60 2.55 28.60
CA GLY A 206 7.31 2.12 27.40
C GLY A 206 7.68 0.62 27.36
N LYS A 207 7.86 -0.01 28.53
CA LYS A 207 8.26 -1.43 28.63
C LYS A 207 7.10 -2.39 28.31
N GLU A 208 5.91 -2.18 28.89
CA GLU A 208 4.73 -3.02 28.63
C GLU A 208 4.32 -3.01 27.15
N LEU A 209 4.43 -1.87 26.49
CA LEU A 209 4.03 -1.73 25.09
C LEU A 209 5.08 -2.28 24.10
N LYS A 210 6.39 -2.18 24.39
CA LYS A 210 7.42 -2.90 23.62
C LYS A 210 7.12 -4.41 23.61
N GLU A 211 6.60 -4.93 24.71
CA GLU A 211 6.17 -6.32 24.84
C GLU A 211 4.88 -6.62 24.04
N GLN A 212 3.89 -5.72 24.05
CA GLN A 212 2.71 -5.86 23.20
C GLN A 212 3.05 -5.84 21.69
N ARG A 213 4.01 -5.00 21.27
CA ARG A 213 4.47 -4.93 19.87
C ARG A 213 5.23 -6.18 19.44
N LYS A 214 6.02 -6.79 20.34
CA LYS A 214 6.61 -8.13 20.09
C LYS A 214 5.52 -9.19 19.92
N LYS A 215 4.50 -9.18 20.78
CA LYS A 215 3.36 -10.13 20.70
C LYS A 215 2.53 -9.95 19.43
N SER A 216 2.30 -8.71 18.97
CA SER A 216 1.55 -8.46 17.73
C SER A 216 2.33 -8.87 16.47
N LYS A 217 3.64 -8.60 16.42
CA LYS A 217 4.53 -9.07 15.33
C LYS A 217 4.58 -10.60 15.24
N LEU A 218 4.68 -11.29 16.38
CA LEU A 218 4.62 -12.76 16.45
C LEU A 218 3.28 -13.31 15.96
N LYS A 219 2.14 -12.69 16.32
CA LYS A 219 0.82 -13.09 15.83
C LYS A 219 0.65 -12.88 14.31
N LYS A 220 1.15 -11.77 13.75
CA LYS A 220 1.13 -11.50 12.30
C LYS A 220 2.02 -12.53 11.55
N ALA A 221 3.21 -12.84 12.07
CA ALA A 221 4.10 -13.84 11.49
C ALA A 221 3.51 -15.26 11.52
N GLY A 222 2.89 -15.66 12.64
CA GLY A 222 2.23 -16.96 12.77
C GLY A 222 1.02 -17.13 11.85
N LYS A 223 0.23 -16.07 11.63
CA LYS A 223 -0.86 -16.07 10.64
C LYS A 223 -0.34 -16.22 9.19
N LYS A 224 0.74 -15.52 8.83
CA LYS A 224 1.40 -15.69 7.51
C LYS A 224 1.89 -17.13 7.29
N MET A 225 2.49 -17.75 8.31
CA MET A 225 2.95 -19.16 8.22
C MET A 225 1.79 -20.15 8.06
N LYS A 226 0.66 -19.96 8.76
CA LYS A 226 -0.52 -20.82 8.60
C LYS A 226 -1.16 -20.70 7.21
N ASN A 227 -1.28 -19.49 6.68
CA ASN A 227 -1.83 -19.29 5.34
C ASN A 227 -0.91 -19.87 4.25
N LYS A 228 0.41 -19.83 4.45
CA LYS A 228 1.36 -20.45 3.52
C LYS A 228 1.25 -21.99 3.50
N LYS A 229 1.05 -22.60 4.67
CA LYS A 229 0.89 -24.07 4.81
C LYS A 229 -0.44 -24.60 4.24
N ILE A 230 -1.47 -23.76 4.14
CA ILE A 230 -2.76 -24.11 3.54
C ILE A 230 -2.72 -23.99 2.00
N MET A 231 -1.84 -23.15 1.44
CA MET A 231 -1.65 -23.05 -0.02
C MET A 231 -0.71 -24.13 -0.61
N GLU A 232 -0.05 -24.93 0.24
CA GLU A 232 0.83 -26.03 -0.17
C GLU A 232 0.14 -27.42 -0.07
N ILE A 233 -1.16 -27.45 0.22
CA ILE A 233 -2.04 -28.65 0.20
C ILE A 233 -2.97 -28.52 -1.00
#